data_AF-A0AA44KZ18-F1
#
_entry.id   AF-A0AA44KZ18-F1
#
_cell.length_a   1.000
_cell.length_b   1.000
_cell.length_c   1.000
_cell.angle_alpha   90.00
_cell.angle_beta   90.00
_cell.angle_gamma   90.00
#
_symmetry.space_group_name_H-M   'P 1'
#
loop_
_entity.id
_entity.type
_entity.pdbx_description
1 polymer ?
#
loop_
_entity_poly.entity_id
_entity_poly.type
_entity_poly.pdbx_seq_one_letter_code
_entity_poly.pdbx_strand_id
1 'polypeptide(L)'
;MIIWRGKGLLVVLALILGSLISGIFSSMLQVDTVHNPGFIFNGIFCTIFIAMSNYFFTKKFISDSVRTLVDEKTGERVQIKDNSALFFIRNKYWTWIILVLGVGLTITVSAQLS
;
A
#
# COMPACT_ATOMS: atom_id res chain seq x y z
N MET A 1 -22.20 7.92 -0.75
CA MET A 1 -21.12 7.85 0.26
C MET A 1 -19.89 7.30 -0.44
N ILE A 2 -18.88 8.12 -0.73
CA ILE A 2 -17.70 7.68 -1.47
C ILE A 2 -16.72 7.07 -0.46
N ILE A 3 -16.29 5.83 -0.72
CA ILE A 3 -15.43 5.02 0.15
C ILE A 3 -13.97 5.57 0.19
N TRP A 4 -13.64 6.47 -0.74
CA TRP A 4 -12.32 7.07 -0.91
C TRP A 4 -12.37 8.58 -0.68
N ARG A 5 -11.30 9.12 -0.09
CA ARG A 5 -11.11 10.56 0.09
C ARG A 5 -9.71 10.96 -0.35
N GLY A 6 -9.61 11.98 -1.23
CA GLY A 6 -8.35 12.53 -1.70
C GLY A 6 -7.50 11.49 -2.44
N LYS A 7 -6.32 11.21 -1.90
CA LYS A 7 -5.30 10.32 -2.50
C LYS A 7 -5.46 8.83 -2.14
N GLY A 8 -6.64 8.41 -1.69
CA GLY A 8 -6.92 7.02 -1.33
C GLY A 8 -6.58 5.99 -2.43
N LEU A 9 -6.77 6.35 -3.70
CA LEU A 9 -6.50 5.47 -4.85
C LEU A 9 -5.02 5.10 -5.02
N LEU A 10 -4.08 5.81 -4.39
CA LEU A 10 -2.64 5.47 -4.45
C LEU A 10 -2.33 4.09 -3.87
N VAL A 11 -3.14 3.59 -2.94
CA VAL A 11 -3.00 2.24 -2.39
C VAL A 11 -3.30 1.18 -3.46
N VAL A 12 -4.35 1.39 -4.26
CA VAL A 12 -4.70 0.50 -5.37
C VAL A 12 -3.62 0.52 -6.44
N LEU A 13 -3.07 1.70 -6.73
CA LEU A 13 -1.97 1.84 -7.68
C LEU A 13 -0.69 1.14 -7.18
N ALA A 14 -0.42 1.18 -5.87
CA ALA A 14 0.68 0.42 -5.27
C ALA A 14 0.50 -1.10 -5.38
N LEU A 15 -0.73 -1.61 -5.24
CA LEU A 15 -1.04 -3.03 -5.42
C LEU A 15 -0.74 -3.49 -6.86
N ILE A 16 -1.17 -2.71 -7.84
CA ILE A 16 -0.94 -3.02 -9.26
C ILE A 16 0.57 -2.97 -9.58
N LEU A 17 1.26 -1.90 -9.17
CA LEU A 17 2.68 -1.77 -9.47
C LEU A 17 3.55 -2.80 -8.74
N GLY A 18 3.30 -3.03 -7.45
CA GLY A 18 4.07 -3.99 -6.67
C GLY A 18 3.90 -5.43 -7.20
N SER A 19 2.69 -5.82 -7.60
CA SER A 19 2.44 -7.13 -8.21
C SER A 19 3.09 -7.27 -9.59
N LEU A 20 3.03 -6.24 -10.43
CA LEU A 20 3.73 -6.25 -11.74
C LEU A 20 5.24 -6.39 -11.57
N ILE A 21 5.85 -5.61 -10.69
CA ILE A 21 7.30 -5.66 -10.44
C ILE A 21 7.70 -7.04 -9.90
N SER A 22 6.94 -7.58 -8.94
CA SER A 22 7.20 -8.92 -8.40
C SER A 22 7.05 -10.02 -9.45
N GLY A 23 6.07 -9.90 -10.34
CA GLY A 23 5.86 -10.86 -11.44
C GLY A 23 7.01 -10.86 -12.44
N ILE A 24 7.49 -9.67 -12.84
CA ILE A 24 8.67 -9.53 -13.70
C ILE A 24 9.91 -10.10 -13.01
N PHE A 25 10.10 -9.81 -11.73
CA PHE A 25 11.26 -10.30 -10.99
C PHE A 25 11.26 -11.83 -10.85
N SER A 26 10.09 -12.41 -10.57
CA SER A 26 9.92 -13.87 -10.43
C SER A 26 10.11 -14.60 -11.75
N SER A 27 9.70 -14.01 -12.87
CA SER A 27 9.93 -14.59 -14.19
C SER A 27 11.41 -14.54 -14.59
N MET A 28 12.12 -13.45 -14.26
CA MET A 28 13.57 -13.35 -14.49
C MET A 28 14.37 -14.36 -13.67
N LEU A 29 13.97 -14.61 -12.42
CA LEU A 29 14.61 -15.60 -11.54
C LEU A 29 14.14 -17.04 -11.77
N GLN A 30 13.17 -17.27 -12.66
CA GLN A 30 12.56 -18.58 -12.90
C GLN A 30 12.11 -19.26 -11.59
N VAL A 31 11.51 -18.49 -10.68
CA VAL A 31 11.05 -19.00 -9.39
C VAL A 31 9.95 -20.03 -9.63
N ASP A 32 10.15 -21.24 -9.13
CA ASP A 32 9.14 -22.28 -9.16
C ASP A 32 8.01 -21.95 -8.18
N THR A 33 6.96 -21.34 -8.72
CA THR A 33 5.77 -20.96 -7.96
C THR A 33 4.76 -22.09 -7.81
N VAL A 34 5.02 -23.26 -8.41
CA VAL A 34 4.16 -24.45 -8.30
C VAL A 34 4.45 -25.18 -7.00
N HIS A 35 5.73 -25.25 -6.60
CA HIS A 35 6.13 -25.86 -5.34
C HIS A 35 6.10 -24.85 -4.19
N ASN A 36 5.71 -25.33 -3.01
CA ASN A 36 5.57 -24.55 -1.78
C ASN A 36 6.70 -23.56 -1.46
N PRO A 37 8.00 -23.94 -1.49
CA PRO A 37 9.05 -23.00 -1.10
C PRO A 37 9.17 -21.80 -2.05
N GLY A 38 9.02 -22.01 -3.36
CA GLY A 38 9.08 -20.91 -4.32
C GLY A 38 7.78 -20.09 -4.38
N PHE A 39 6.62 -20.71 -4.11
CA PHE A 39 5.37 -19.98 -3.90
C PHE A 39 5.44 -19.02 -2.71
N ILE A 40 5.91 -19.50 -1.55
CA ILE A 40 6.06 -18.69 -0.33
C ILE A 40 7.07 -17.56 -0.58
N PHE A 41 8.21 -17.88 -1.19
CA PHE A 41 9.22 -16.88 -1.53
C PHE A 41 8.64 -15.76 -2.40
N ASN A 42 7.97 -16.11 -3.50
CA ASN A 42 7.33 -15.12 -4.38
C ASN A 42 6.23 -14.33 -3.65
N GLY A 43 5.38 -14.97 -2.85
CA GLY A 43 4.30 -14.29 -2.12
C GLY A 43 4.80 -13.26 -1.10
N ILE A 44 5.85 -13.61 -0.34
CA ILE A 44 6.49 -12.69 0.60
C ILE A 44 7.14 -11.53 -0.17
N PHE A 45 7.87 -11.84 -1.25
CA PHE A 45 8.54 -10.84 -2.07
C PHE A 45 7.54 -9.85 -2.68
N CYS A 46 6.44 -10.36 -3.25
CA CYS A 46 5.34 -9.57 -3.79
C CYS A 46 4.75 -8.63 -2.74
N THR A 47 4.47 -9.16 -1.55
CA THR A 47 3.91 -8.40 -0.43
C THR A 47 4.85 -7.25 -0.02
N ILE A 48 6.16 -7.50 0.04
CA ILE A 48 7.17 -6.48 0.35
C ILE A 48 7.20 -5.39 -0.73
N PHE A 49 7.19 -5.76 -2.02
CA PHE A 49 7.23 -4.80 -3.12
C PHE A 49 5.99 -3.90 -3.15
N ILE A 50 4.81 -4.47 -2.90
CA ILE A 50 3.56 -3.71 -2.77
C ILE A 50 3.66 -2.75 -1.57
N ALA A 51 4.08 -3.24 -0.40
CA ALA A 51 4.20 -2.42 0.79
C ALA A 51 5.20 -1.27 0.60
N MET A 52 6.33 -1.55 -0.04
CA MET A 52 7.36 -0.55 -0.36
C MET A 52 6.84 0.51 -1.35
N SER A 53 6.13 0.08 -2.40
CA SER A 53 5.49 0.99 -3.36
C SER A 53 4.47 1.90 -2.67
N ASN A 54 3.63 1.33 -1.79
CA ASN A 54 2.64 2.09 -1.03
C ASN A 54 3.29 3.06 -0.04
N TYR A 55 4.37 2.65 0.63
CA TYR A 55 5.13 3.52 1.52
C TYR A 55 5.77 4.68 0.76
N PHE A 56 6.36 4.42 -0.41
CA PHE A 56 6.94 5.47 -1.25
C PHE A 56 5.86 6.47 -1.71
N PHE A 57 4.70 5.97 -2.13
CA PHE A 57 3.59 6.82 -2.54
C PHE A 57 2.99 7.63 -1.41
N THR A 58 2.81 7.03 -0.24
CA THR A 58 2.34 7.77 0.93
C THR A 58 3.34 8.84 1.33
N LYS A 59 4.64 8.52 1.41
CA LYS A 59 5.68 9.50 1.75
C LYS A 59 5.83 10.63 0.72
N LYS A 60 5.72 10.33 -0.57
CA LYS A 60 5.93 11.31 -1.65
C LYS A 60 4.70 12.18 -1.92
N PHE A 61 3.50 11.59 -1.89
CA PHE A 61 2.28 12.29 -2.29
C PHE A 61 1.46 12.77 -1.11
N ILE A 62 1.57 12.18 0.07
CA ILE A 62 0.84 12.61 1.26
C ILE A 62 1.80 13.42 2.11
N SER A 63 1.64 14.74 2.07
CA SER A 63 2.40 15.62 2.95
C SER A 63 1.78 15.59 4.34
N ASP A 64 2.58 15.27 5.36
CA ASP A 64 2.20 15.44 6.76
C ASP A 64 2.17 16.92 7.19
N SER A 65 2.51 17.84 6.28
CA SER A 65 2.52 19.28 6.58
C SER A 65 1.11 19.80 6.84
N VAL A 66 0.83 20.14 8.09
CA VAL A 66 -0.34 20.93 8.46
C VAL A 66 -0.15 22.33 7.87
N ARG A 67 -0.90 22.65 6.81
CA ARG A 67 -0.89 24.00 6.28
C ARG A 67 -1.84 24.84 7.11
N THR A 68 -1.30 25.62 8.04
CA THR A 68 -2.04 26.68 8.72
C THR A 68 -2.26 27.81 7.75
N LEU A 69 -3.49 27.97 7.28
CA LEU A 69 -3.93 29.16 6.58
C LEU A 69 -4.53 30.11 7.61
N VAL A 70 -4.13 31.38 7.58
CA VAL A 70 -4.77 32.43 8.37
C VAL A 70 -5.79 33.09 7.45
N ASP A 71 -7.05 33.07 7.84
CA ASP A 71 -8.08 33.79 7.11
C ASP A 71 -7.88 35.30 7.31
N GLU A 72 -7.62 36.04 6.23
CA GLU A 72 -7.34 37.49 6.29
C GLU A 72 -8.55 38.30 6.78
N LYS A 73 -9.77 37.77 6.73
CA LYS A 73 -10.99 38.50 7.13
C LYS A 73 -11.38 38.30 8.59
N THR A 74 -11.11 37.13 9.17
CA THR A 74 -11.51 36.79 10.56
C THR A 74 -10.32 36.58 11.48
N GLY A 75 -9.10 36.46 10.95
CA GLY A 75 -7.88 36.17 11.71
C GLY A 75 -7.82 34.73 12.25
N GLU A 76 -8.77 33.87 11.90
CA GLU A 76 -8.80 32.48 12.36
C GLU A 76 -7.73 31.64 11.66
N ARG A 77 -7.05 30.80 12.45
CA ARG A 77 -6.04 29.86 11.97
C ARG A 77 -6.71 28.54 11.61
N VAL A 78 -6.94 28.30 10.32
CA VAL A 78 -7.48 27.03 9.83
C VAL A 78 -6.34 26.06 9.53
N GLN A 79 -6.30 24.95 10.25
CA GLN A 79 -5.34 23.87 10.02
C GLN A 79 -5.86 22.93 8.92
N ILE A 80 -5.33 23.04 7.71
CA ILE A 80 -5.62 22.07 6.64
C ILE A 80 -4.63 20.92 6.76
N LYS A 81 -5.13 19.76 7.16
CA LYS A 81 -4.37 18.51 7.19
C LYS A 81 -4.76 17.65 5.99
N ASP A 82 -3.78 17.08 5.28
CA ASP A 82 -4.06 16.10 4.22
C ASP A 82 -4.72 14.87 4.87
N ASN A 83 -5.98 14.66 4.53
CA ASN A 83 -6.86 13.71 5.19
C ASN A 83 -7.20 12.57 4.23
N SER A 84 -6.25 12.22 3.37
CA SER A 84 -6.34 11.18 2.36
C SER A 84 -6.54 9.80 2.98
N ALA A 85 -7.60 9.13 2.54
CA ALA A 85 -8.06 7.85 3.09
C ALA A 85 -8.66 6.97 2.00
N LEU A 86 -8.51 5.67 2.18
CA LEU A 86 -9.18 4.63 1.40
C LEU A 86 -9.95 3.72 2.37
N PHE A 87 -11.21 3.41 2.07
CA PHE A 87 -12.15 2.71 2.97
C PHE A 87 -12.19 3.30 4.38
N PHE A 88 -12.21 4.63 4.49
CA PHE A 88 -12.16 5.37 5.77
C PHE A 88 -10.89 5.16 6.60
N ILE A 89 -9.92 4.37 6.10
CA ILE A 89 -8.63 4.13 6.73
C ILE A 89 -7.59 5.07 6.11
N ARG A 90 -6.84 5.78 6.97
CA ARG A 90 -5.75 6.67 6.53
C ARG A 90 -4.70 5.86 5.78
N ASN A 91 -4.24 6.37 4.63
CA ASN A 91 -3.28 5.70 3.75
C ASN A 91 -2.00 5.22 4.46
N LYS A 92 -1.55 5.90 5.54
CA LYS A 92 -0.40 5.48 6.35
C LYS A 92 -0.52 4.09 6.98
N TYR A 93 -1.74 3.63 7.28
CA TYR A 93 -1.98 2.31 7.87
C TYR A 93 -2.05 1.21 6.82
N TRP A 94 -2.33 1.57 5.56
CA TRP A 94 -2.47 0.60 4.48
C TRP A 94 -1.19 -0.19 4.21
N THR A 95 -0.01 0.40 4.43
CA THR A 95 1.27 -0.34 4.31
C THR A 95 1.34 -1.52 5.28
N TRP A 96 0.93 -1.31 6.54
CA TRP A 96 0.90 -2.37 7.55
C TRP A 96 -0.21 -3.39 7.29
N ILE A 97 -1.38 -2.93 6.85
CA ILE A 97 -2.50 -3.81 6.46
C ILE A 97 -2.08 -4.72 5.31
N ILE A 98 -1.41 -4.18 4.29
CA ILE A 98 -0.90 -4.94 3.15
C ILE A 98 0.11 -5.99 3.61
N LEU A 99 1.04 -5.64 4.51
CA LEU A 99 2.03 -6.60 5.02
C LEU A 99 1.34 -7.76 5.75
N VAL A 100 0.44 -7.47 6.68
CA VAL A 100 -0.24 -8.50 7.47
C VAL A 100 -1.14 -9.37 6.59
N LEU A 101 -1.96 -8.75 5.73
CA LEU A 101 -2.86 -9.48 4.84
C LEU A 101 -2.10 -10.27 3.78
N GLY A 102 -1.06 -9.70 3.17
CA GLY A 102 -0.29 -10.36 2.13
C GLY A 102 0.49 -11.57 2.66
N VAL A 103 1.12 -11.44 3.83
CA VAL A 103 1.80 -12.56 4.49
C VAL A 103 0.79 -13.62 4.94
N GLY A 104 -0.31 -13.21 5.59
CA GLY A 104 -1.36 -14.13 6.02
C GLY A 104 -1.95 -14.92 4.84
N LEU A 105 -2.27 -14.24 3.74
CA LEU A 105 -2.80 -14.85 2.53
C LEU A 105 -1.79 -15.83 1.92
N THR A 106 -0.52 -15.43 1.82
CA THR A 106 0.56 -16.31 1.33
C THR A 106 0.64 -17.60 2.14
N ILE A 107 0.63 -17.51 3.48
CA ILE A 107 0.68 -18.68 4.36
C ILE A 107 -0.55 -19.55 4.16
N THR A 108 -1.75 -18.97 4.16
CA THR A 108 -3.00 -19.73 3.99
C THR A 108 -3.07 -20.48 2.67
N VAL A 109 -2.61 -19.87 1.57
CA VAL A 109 -2.60 -20.51 0.25
C VAL A 109 -1.50 -21.57 0.18
N SER A 110 -0.32 -21.31 0.76
CA SER A 110 0.75 -22.32 0.83
C SER A 110 0.33 -23.57 1.61
N ALA A 111 -0.49 -23.42 2.67
CA ALA A 111 -1.03 -24.55 3.41
C ALA A 111 -2.05 -25.39 2.62
N GLN A 112 -2.59 -24.86 1.52
CA GLN A 112 -3.47 -25.61 0.60
C GLN A 112 -2.70 -26.29 -0.53
N LEU A 113 -1.47 -25.84 -0.80
CA LEU A 113 -0.57 -26.37 -1.83
C LEU A 113 0.31 -27.52 -1.31
N SER A 114 0.26 -27.84 -0.01
CA SER A 114 0.92 -29.02 0.61
C SER A 114 0.08 -30.29 0.46
#